data_AF-A0A4R0JII5-F1
#
_entry.id   AF-A0A4R0JII5-F1
#
_cell.length_a   1.000
_cell.length_b   1.000
_cell.length_c   1.000
_cell.angle_alpha   90.00
_cell.angle_beta   90.00
_cell.angle_gamma   90.00
#
_symmetry.space_group_name_H-M   'P 1'
#
loop_
_entity.id
_entity.type
_entity.pdbx_description
1 polymer ?
#
loop_
_entity_poly.entity_id
_entity_poly.type
_entity_poly.pdbx_seq_one_letter_code
_entity_poly.pdbx_strand_id
1 'polypeptide(L)'
;MVNVAAVNVLSGIGPATWSAPQAMAFEIAQEGVRQAIGFYAHLIGTEQSAAEPDAAAIAGWRAEQEAWAARGRELTPLDVRAIKRIRKEADDLLIIDDEDDDDENEDEEDEASDGEDDDVADDDADDGETLGRP
;
A
#
# COMPACT_ATOMS: atom_id res chain seq x y z
N MET A 1 24.66 48.67 -4.10
CA MET A 1 25.12 47.31 -4.39
C MET A 1 25.08 46.52 -3.10
N VAL A 2 24.12 45.60 -2.95
CA VAL A 2 24.09 44.70 -1.79
C VAL A 2 25.16 43.64 -2.04
N ASN A 3 26.18 43.62 -1.18
CA ASN A 3 27.20 42.58 -1.22
C ASN A 3 26.54 41.28 -0.74
N VAL A 4 26.14 40.42 -1.68
CA VAL A 4 25.63 39.07 -1.42
C VAL A 4 26.81 38.17 -1.07
N ALA A 5 27.57 38.58 -0.04
CA ALA A 5 28.63 37.78 0.54
C ALA A 5 27.98 36.53 1.15
N ALA A 6 27.98 35.47 0.34
CA ALA A 6 27.89 34.07 0.74
C ALA A 6 26.97 33.78 1.93
N VAL A 7 25.67 34.01 1.77
CA VAL A 7 24.70 33.29 2.61
C VAL A 7 24.89 31.81 2.27
N ASN A 8 25.62 31.10 3.11
CA ASN A 8 25.80 29.66 3.00
C ASN A 8 24.46 29.00 3.33
N VAL A 9 23.58 28.92 2.32
CA VAL A 9 22.22 28.37 2.45
C VAL A 9 22.26 26.95 3.04
N LEU A 10 23.31 26.17 2.75
CA LEU A 10 23.50 24.82 3.25
C LEU A 10 23.75 24.77 4.77
N SER A 11 24.35 25.80 5.36
CA SER A 11 24.59 25.85 6.81
C SER A 11 23.32 26.07 7.65
N GLY A 12 22.21 26.48 7.03
CA GLY A 12 20.89 26.57 7.66
C GLY A 12 19.99 25.36 7.41
N ILE A 13 20.38 24.46 6.51
CA ILE A 13 19.61 23.25 6.20
C ILE A 13 20.17 22.15 7.12
N GLY A 14 19.43 21.85 8.19
CA GLY A 14 19.75 20.73 9.07
C GLY A 14 19.76 19.38 8.33
N PRO A 15 20.27 18.31 8.95
CA PRO A 15 20.24 16.98 8.34
C PRO A 15 18.80 16.63 7.93
N ALA A 16 18.62 16.17 6.69
CA ALA A 16 17.34 15.64 6.26
C ALA A 16 17.02 14.40 7.11
N THR A 17 15.96 14.48 7.91
CA THR A 17 15.49 13.36 8.72
C THR A 17 14.12 12.92 8.22
N TRP A 18 13.94 11.62 8.04
CA TRP A 18 12.65 11.02 7.76
C TRP A 18 12.17 10.30 9.01
N SER A 19 10.86 10.31 9.24
CA SER A 19 10.30 9.43 10.26
C SER A 19 10.42 7.97 9.82
N ALA A 20 10.54 7.04 10.77
CA ALA A 20 10.62 5.62 10.45
C ALA A 20 9.44 5.14 9.57
N PRO A 21 8.18 5.57 9.80
CA PRO A 21 7.08 5.24 8.89
C PRO A 21 7.28 5.74 7.45
N GLN A 22 7.85 6.94 7.26
CA GLN A 22 8.13 7.46 5.92
C GLN A 22 9.20 6.65 5.19
N ALA A 23 10.26 6.28 5.89
CA ALA A 23 11.30 5.42 5.32
C ALA A 23 10.73 4.05 4.91
N MET A 24 9.95 3.41 5.78
CA MET A 24 9.31 2.13 5.46
C MET A 24 8.35 2.24 4.27
N ALA A 25 7.51 3.28 4.23
CA ALA A 25 6.57 3.46 3.12
C ALA A 25 7.29 3.63 1.77
N PHE A 26 8.41 4.36 1.76
CA PHE A 26 9.25 4.49 0.58
C PHE A 26 9.85 3.15 0.15
N GLU A 27 10.43 2.37 1.08
CA GLU A 27 11.00 1.06 0.74
C GLU A 27 9.95 0.07 0.22
N ILE A 28 8.75 0.07 0.79
CA ILE A 28 7.62 -0.73 0.28
C ILE A 28 7.27 -0.33 -1.15
N ALA A 29 7.22 0.97 -1.45
CA ALA A 29 6.96 1.43 -2.82
C ALA A 29 8.09 1.06 -3.78
N GLN A 30 9.36 1.16 -3.36
CA GLN A 30 10.51 0.71 -4.17
C GLN A 30 10.47 -0.78 -4.44
N GLU A 31 9.99 -1.58 -3.49
CA GLU A 31 9.79 -3.01 -3.70
C GLU A 31 8.67 -3.29 -4.70
N GLY A 32 7.53 -2.59 -4.61
CA GLY A 32 6.47 -2.67 -5.61
C GLY A 32 6.96 -2.38 -7.04
N VAL A 33 7.84 -1.38 -7.20
CA VAL A 33 8.49 -1.11 -8.50
C VAL A 33 9.31 -2.31 -8.98
N ARG A 34 10.10 -2.95 -8.10
CA ARG A 34 10.92 -4.12 -8.47
C ARG A 34 10.05 -5.32 -8.85
N GLN A 35 8.96 -5.55 -8.13
CA GLN A 35 8.02 -6.62 -8.43
C GLN A 35 7.33 -6.41 -9.78
N ALA A 36 6.86 -5.19 -10.07
CA ALA A 36 6.30 -4.85 -11.39
C ALA A 36 7.31 -5.07 -12.54
N ILE A 37 8.58 -4.68 -12.33
CA ILE A 37 9.65 -4.95 -13.31
C ILE A 37 9.84 -6.46 -13.52
N GLY A 38 9.81 -7.24 -12.44
CA GLY A 38 9.91 -8.69 -12.46
C GLY A 38 8.73 -9.35 -13.18
N PHE A 39 7.51 -8.87 -12.94
CA PHE A 39 6.30 -9.32 -13.63
C PHE A 39 6.43 -9.17 -15.15
N TYR A 40 6.79 -7.99 -15.64
CA TYR A 40 6.99 -7.80 -17.09
C TYR A 40 8.19 -8.59 -17.62
N ALA A 41 9.26 -8.75 -16.83
CA ALA A 41 10.39 -9.60 -17.23
C ALA A 41 9.96 -11.04 -17.45
N HIS A 42 9.06 -11.55 -16.58
CA HIS A 42 8.48 -12.88 -16.71
C HIS A 42 7.63 -12.99 -17.99
N LEU A 43 6.69 -12.07 -18.22
CA LEU A 43 5.86 -12.05 -19.44
C LEU A 43 6.70 -12.03 -20.72
N ILE A 44 7.71 -11.16 -20.76
CA ILE A 44 8.65 -11.06 -21.89
C ILE A 44 9.39 -12.38 -22.11
N GLY A 45 9.88 -13.02 -21.04
CA GLY A 45 10.61 -14.29 -21.13
C GLY A 45 9.73 -15.44 -21.62
N THR A 46 8.48 -15.50 -21.15
CA THR A 46 7.49 -16.49 -21.58
C THR A 46 7.18 -16.35 -23.07
N GLU A 47 6.85 -15.13 -23.53
CA GLU A 47 6.50 -14.88 -24.93
C GLU A 47 7.68 -15.09 -25.88
N GLN A 48 8.90 -14.70 -25.49
CA GLN A 48 10.10 -14.97 -26.27
C GLN A 48 10.39 -16.46 -26.46
N SER A 49 9.89 -17.30 -25.55
CA SER A 49 10.06 -18.75 -25.60
C SER A 49 8.90 -19.45 -26.35
N ALA A 50 7.87 -18.70 -26.75
CA ALA A 50 6.74 -19.25 -27.51
C ALA A 50 7.16 -19.67 -28.93
N ALA A 51 6.39 -20.58 -29.52
CA ALA A 51 6.64 -21.06 -30.89
C ALA A 51 6.49 -19.94 -31.93
N GLU A 52 5.60 -18.99 -31.68
CA GLU A 52 5.34 -17.81 -32.51
C GLU A 52 5.28 -16.56 -31.62
N PRO A 53 6.42 -15.94 -31.29
CA PRO A 53 6.46 -14.78 -30.39
C PRO A 53 5.75 -13.54 -30.95
N ASP A 54 4.89 -12.91 -30.15
CA ASP A 54 4.30 -11.61 -30.44
C ASP A 54 5.26 -10.47 -30.11
N ALA A 55 5.91 -9.96 -31.17
CA ALA A 55 6.84 -8.85 -31.07
C ALA A 55 6.17 -7.54 -30.59
N ALA A 56 4.89 -7.32 -30.86
CA ALA A 56 4.17 -6.12 -30.43
C ALA A 56 3.86 -6.17 -28.93
N ALA A 57 3.42 -7.32 -28.42
CA ALA A 57 3.22 -7.55 -26.98
C ALA A 57 4.53 -7.35 -26.20
N ILE A 58 5.63 -7.96 -26.67
CA ILE A 58 6.97 -7.80 -26.06
C ILE A 58 7.41 -6.34 -26.04
N ALA A 59 7.18 -5.58 -27.12
CA ALA A 59 7.54 -4.17 -27.17
C ALA A 59 6.71 -3.35 -26.16
N GLY A 60 5.41 -3.65 -26.03
CA GLY A 60 4.54 -3.05 -25.03
C GLY A 60 5.04 -3.29 -23.60
N TRP A 61 5.32 -4.55 -23.23
CA TRP A 61 5.81 -4.86 -21.89
C TRP A 61 7.18 -4.27 -21.56
N ARG A 62 8.07 -4.15 -22.56
CA ARG A 62 9.35 -3.44 -22.36
C ARG A 62 9.12 -1.96 -22.05
N ALA A 63 8.20 -1.31 -22.75
CA ALA A 63 7.86 0.09 -22.48
C ALA A 63 7.29 0.26 -21.05
N GLU A 64 6.42 -0.66 -20.61
CA GLU A 64 5.91 -0.65 -19.24
C GLU A 64 7.02 -0.88 -18.21
N GLN A 65 7.91 -1.84 -18.45
CA GLN A 65 9.07 -2.08 -17.59
C GLN A 65 9.98 -0.85 -17.46
N GLU A 66 10.25 -0.16 -18.57
CA GLU A 66 11.01 1.09 -18.58
C GLU A 66 10.29 2.21 -17.82
N ALA A 67 8.97 2.31 -17.96
CA ALA A 67 8.14 3.28 -17.25
C ALA A 67 8.18 3.04 -15.73
N TRP A 68 8.05 1.79 -15.27
CA TRP A 68 8.19 1.43 -13.87
C TRP A 68 9.58 1.74 -13.33
N ALA A 69 10.63 1.43 -14.10
CA ALA A 69 11.99 1.76 -13.72
C ALA A 69 12.22 3.29 -13.63
N ALA A 70 11.59 4.09 -14.50
CA ALA A 70 11.64 5.55 -14.43
C ALA A 70 10.96 6.07 -13.17
N ARG A 71 9.74 5.59 -12.86
CA ARG A 71 9.02 5.95 -11.62
C ARG A 71 9.85 5.68 -10.38
N GLY A 72 10.51 4.51 -10.27
CA GLY A 72 11.36 4.17 -9.13
C GLY A 72 12.65 5.01 -9.02
N ARG A 73 13.19 5.50 -10.14
CA ARG A 73 14.34 6.42 -10.14
C ARG A 73 13.96 7.83 -9.70
N GLU A 74 12.75 8.26 -10.02
CA GLU A 74 12.23 9.60 -9.69
C GLU A 74 11.62 9.66 -8.29
N LEU A 75 11.27 8.51 -7.70
CA LEU A 75 10.65 8.43 -6.38
C LEU A 75 11.59 8.95 -5.29
N THR A 76 11.04 9.78 -4.40
CA THR A 76 11.73 10.23 -3.19
C THR A 76 10.90 9.94 -1.95
N PRO A 77 11.51 9.77 -0.76
CA PRO A 77 10.76 9.56 0.48
C PRO A 77 9.83 10.73 0.88
N LEU A 78 9.99 11.91 0.26
CA LEU A 78 9.15 13.08 0.50
C LEU A 78 7.88 13.10 -0.36
N ASP A 79 7.84 12.33 -1.46
CA ASP A 79 6.67 12.26 -2.34
C ASP A 79 5.66 11.21 -1.86
N VAL A 80 4.95 11.55 -0.79
CA VAL A 80 3.93 10.68 -0.18
C VAL A 80 2.83 10.30 -1.18
N ARG A 81 2.51 11.17 -2.15
CA ARG A 81 1.47 10.88 -3.15
C ARG A 81 1.97 9.87 -4.17
N ALA A 82 3.19 10.01 -4.65
CA ALA A 82 3.79 9.02 -5.55
C ALA A 82 3.98 7.67 -4.86
N ILE A 83 4.43 7.64 -3.60
CA ILE A 83 4.56 6.41 -2.81
C ILE A 83 3.23 5.65 -2.75
N LYS A 84 2.14 6.34 -2.37
CA LYS A 84 0.81 5.71 -2.28
C LYS A 84 0.31 5.22 -3.62
N ARG A 85 0.50 6.01 -4.68
CA ARG A 85 0.08 5.65 -6.03
C ARG A 85 0.85 4.43 -6.56
N ILE A 86 2.17 4.42 -6.44
CA ILE A 86 3.03 3.30 -6.85
C ILE A 86 2.62 2.02 -6.13
N ARG A 87 2.40 2.10 -4.81
CA ARG A 87 1.94 0.94 -4.06
C ARG A 87 0.62 0.41 -4.60
N LYS A 88 -0.38 1.28 -4.78
CA LYS A 88 -1.67 0.87 -5.33
C LYS A 88 -1.55 0.29 -6.74
N GLU A 89 -0.81 0.94 -7.63
CA GLU A 89 -0.64 0.48 -9.02
C GLU A 89 0.14 -0.85 -9.08
N ALA A 90 1.09 -1.08 -8.18
CA ALA A 90 1.82 -2.35 -8.09
C ALA A 90 0.93 -3.44 -7.52
N ASP A 91 0.17 -3.16 -6.46
CA ASP A 91 -0.82 -4.09 -5.89
C ASP A 91 -1.84 -4.46 -6.98
N ASP A 92 -2.45 -3.47 -7.65
CA ASP A 92 -3.44 -3.68 -8.72
C ASP A 92 -2.86 -4.49 -9.90
N LEU A 93 -1.58 -4.34 -10.24
CA LEU A 93 -0.92 -5.07 -11.32
C LEU A 93 -0.63 -6.54 -10.95
N LEU A 94 -0.35 -6.80 -9.67
CA LEU A 94 0.11 -8.09 -9.18
C LEU A 94 -1.00 -8.94 -8.57
N ILE A 95 -2.23 -8.40 -8.47
CA ILE A 95 -3.42 -9.22 -8.24
C ILE A 95 -3.50 -10.21 -9.39
N ILE A 96 -3.25 -11.48 -9.07
CA ILE A 96 -3.66 -12.61 -9.87
C ILE A 96 -5.14 -12.76 -9.53
N ASP A 97 -6.04 -12.66 -10.52
CA ASP A 97 -7.40 -13.17 -10.33
C ASP A 97 -7.24 -14.66 -10.02
N ASP A 98 -7.45 -15.05 -8.77
CA ASP A 98 -7.74 -16.43 -8.39
C ASP A 98 -9.17 -16.80 -8.88
N GLU A 99 -9.60 -16.33 -10.06
CA GLU A 99 -10.89 -16.67 -10.68
C GLU A 99 -10.86 -18.02 -11.42
N ASP A 100 -9.81 -18.82 -11.20
CA ASP A 100 -9.74 -20.24 -11.60
C ASP A 100 -9.85 -21.20 -10.38
N ASP A 101 -10.25 -20.71 -9.19
CA ASP A 101 -10.77 -21.58 -8.12
C ASP A 101 -12.29 -21.75 -8.30
N ASP A 102 -12.68 -22.47 -9.36
CA ASP A 102 -13.97 -23.18 -9.46
C ASP A 102 -14.00 -24.30 -8.40
N ASP A 103 -14.00 -23.95 -7.11
CA ASP A 103 -14.47 -24.86 -6.05
C ASP A 103 -15.92 -24.47 -5.75
N GLU A 104 -16.83 -25.07 -6.52
CA GLU A 104 -18.25 -25.24 -6.17
C GLU A 104 -18.34 -25.93 -4.79
N ASN A 105 -18.28 -25.15 -3.71
CA ASN A 105 -18.90 -25.54 -2.45
C ASN A 105 -20.10 -24.63 -2.22
N GLU A 106 -21.20 -25.04 -2.83
CA GLU A 106 -22.55 -24.67 -2.44
C GLU A 106 -22.80 -25.12 -0.99
N ASP A 107 -23.40 -24.20 -0.23
CA ASP A 107 -24.12 -24.38 1.05
C ASP A 107 -23.23 -24.64 2.29
N GLU A 108 -23.37 -23.93 3.41
CA GLU A 108 -24.62 -23.67 4.13
C GLU A 108 -24.62 -22.28 4.83
N GLU A 109 -25.72 -21.57 4.59
CA GLU A 109 -26.43 -20.56 5.39
C GLU A 109 -25.90 -20.25 6.81
N ASP A 110 -25.19 -19.14 6.98
CA ASP A 110 -25.10 -18.47 8.29
C ASP A 110 -26.35 -17.60 8.48
N GLU A 111 -27.35 -18.24 9.09
CA GLU A 111 -28.61 -17.68 9.52
C GLU A 111 -28.46 -16.41 10.38
N ALA A 112 -29.48 -15.58 10.23
CA ALA A 112 -29.59 -14.23 10.74
C ALA A 112 -29.32 -14.08 12.24
N SER A 113 -28.58 -13.02 12.56
CA SER A 113 -28.98 -11.97 13.51
C SER A 113 -30.10 -12.36 14.49
N ASP A 114 -29.74 -12.80 15.70
CA ASP A 114 -30.65 -12.73 16.85
C ASP A 114 -30.16 -11.67 17.81
N GLY A 115 -30.72 -10.47 17.62
CA GLY A 115 -30.58 -9.36 18.54
C GLY A 115 -31.68 -9.44 19.60
N GLU A 116 -31.26 -9.20 20.83
CA GLU A 116 -32.06 -8.74 21.97
C GLU A 116 -33.04 -9.74 22.59
N ASP A 117 -32.71 -10.21 23.79
CA ASP A 117 -33.70 -10.22 24.86
C ASP A 117 -33.12 -9.57 26.12
N ASP A 118 -33.93 -8.63 26.59
CA ASP A 118 -33.86 -7.74 27.74
C ASP A 118 -34.09 -8.55 29.04
N ASP A 119 -34.07 -7.83 30.18
CA ASP A 119 -34.63 -8.24 31.48
C ASP A 119 -33.66 -8.88 32.49
N VAL A 120 -32.85 -8.03 33.14
CA VAL A 120 -32.53 -8.25 34.56
C VAL A 120 -33.05 -7.06 35.37
N ALA A 121 -34.32 -7.15 35.73
CA ALA A 121 -34.94 -6.31 36.75
C ALA A 121 -34.56 -6.81 38.15
N ASP A 122 -33.88 -5.93 38.88
CA ASP A 122 -34.16 -5.47 40.26
C ASP A 122 -34.76 -6.47 41.26
N ASP A 123 -34.01 -6.80 42.34
CA ASP A 123 -34.56 -6.83 43.70
C ASP A 123 -33.47 -6.81 44.81
N ASP A 124 -33.56 -5.77 45.64
CA ASP A 124 -33.25 -5.66 47.07
C ASP A 124 -31.81 -5.79 47.65
N ALA A 125 -31.25 -4.64 48.10
CA ALA A 125 -31.11 -4.33 49.53
C ALA A 125 -30.45 -2.95 49.79
N ASP A 126 -31.31 -1.96 49.98
CA ASP A 126 -31.37 -0.98 51.09
C ASP A 126 -30.11 -0.51 51.88
N ASP A 127 -30.09 0.82 52.02
CA ASP A 127 -29.65 1.67 53.14
C ASP A 127 -28.19 2.18 53.27
N GLY A 128 -28.02 3.51 53.30
CA GLY A 128 -26.77 4.15 53.75
C GLY A 128 -26.39 5.53 53.18
N GLU A 129 -27.30 6.50 53.27
CA GLU A 129 -27.06 7.93 53.58
C GLU A 129 -25.77 8.65 53.10
N THR A 130 -25.99 9.69 52.28
CA THR A 130 -25.05 10.77 51.95
C THR A 130 -24.45 11.45 53.19
N LEU A 131 -23.16 11.84 53.19
CA LEU A 131 -22.67 13.11 53.78
C LEU A 131 -21.14 13.30 53.60
N GLY A 132 -20.75 14.46 53.06
CA GLY A 132 -19.61 15.23 53.61
C GLY A 132 -18.19 14.99 53.06
N ARG A 133 -17.61 16.07 52.51
CA ARG A 133 -16.18 16.26 52.17
C ARG A 133 -15.26 16.04 53.38
N PRO A 134 -13.95 15.84 53.13
CA PRO A 134 -13.00 16.93 53.41
C PRO A 134 -12.31 17.50 52.16
#